data_AF-A0A1D2J734-F1
#
_entry.id   AF-A0A1D2J734-F1
#
_cell.length_a   1.000
_cell.length_b   1.000
_cell.length_c   1.000
_cell.angle_alpha   90.00
_cell.angle_beta   90.00
_cell.angle_gamma   90.00
#
_symmetry.space_group_name_H-M   'P 1'
#
loop_
_entity.id
_entity.type
_entity.pdbx_description
1 polymer ?
#
loop_
_entity_poly.entity_id
_entity_poly.type
_entity_poly.pdbx_seq_one_letter_code
_entity_poly.pdbx_strand_id
1 'polypeptide(L)'
;MKTIPELCSIPEIIQPAVTPGHTSIVLIQNGIYIEEDFIKAFPTCVLLSGASYIGAQQRDGHVSHNDRDCMDLGAFRNPSLDASLEKAKLDEFATAYTTSNVVEVRKVDDIVFYRWRKLLWNATFNPLCAITQLDSTAIRQFGSDYSLIRPAMAEVVAIAKADGYDLGKGVIDDMIETAPIELSFRPSMLVDVDKGNPVEAEAILVTQPPSINMSEDWDSVTRIGSRVRGGGGAQPRETVVRGRSALNAAQRSGAIIATEKKYATGNATTRPRVEGQLLTKVDRSDDIVPLKGIPREVGMTIQRRRNEEGLTQKELAVKCNTTQPVIAALEQSNPTADKSVIPRISRVLNVKLSGRDIGKELFPKKK
;
A
#
# COMPACT_ATOMS: atom_id res chain seq x y z
N MET A 1 -4.12 1.95 -19.47
CA MET A 1 -3.69 3.37 -19.48
C MET A 1 -3.96 3.94 -18.10
N LYS A 2 -3.05 4.75 -17.56
CA LYS A 2 -3.20 5.39 -16.24
C LYS A 2 -4.02 6.67 -16.36
N THR A 3 -4.70 7.06 -15.28
CA THR A 3 -5.44 8.33 -15.24
C THR A 3 -4.49 9.45 -14.82
N ILE A 4 -4.00 10.20 -15.82
CA ILE A 4 -3.02 11.29 -15.64
C ILE A 4 -3.53 12.50 -16.46
N PRO A 5 -4.51 13.25 -15.94
CA PRO A 5 -5.24 14.28 -16.68
C PRO A 5 -4.34 15.39 -17.25
N GLU A 6 -3.21 15.66 -16.60
CA GLU A 6 -2.22 16.65 -17.03
C GLU A 6 -1.44 16.23 -18.29
N LEU A 7 -1.49 14.94 -18.66
CA LEU A 7 -0.82 14.42 -19.85
C LEU A 7 -1.78 14.03 -20.98
N CYS A 8 -2.94 13.47 -20.65
CA CYS A 8 -3.91 13.10 -21.67
C CYS A 8 -5.36 13.01 -21.16
N SER A 9 -6.29 13.28 -22.08
CA SER A 9 -7.72 13.02 -21.90
C SER A 9 -8.05 11.62 -22.40
N ILE A 10 -8.36 10.70 -21.48
CA ILE A 10 -8.79 9.34 -21.84
C ILE A 10 -10.09 9.36 -22.67
N PRO A 11 -11.12 10.18 -22.35
CA PRO A 11 -12.31 10.27 -23.18
C PRO A 11 -11.99 10.61 -24.65
N GLU A 12 -11.10 11.57 -24.92
CA GLU A 12 -10.69 11.91 -26.29
C GLU A 12 -10.01 10.74 -26.99
N ILE A 13 -9.14 10.00 -26.28
CA ILE A 13 -8.42 8.85 -26.82
C ILE A 13 -9.39 7.73 -27.24
N ILE A 14 -10.40 7.45 -26.42
CA ILE A 14 -11.32 6.34 -26.69
C ILE A 14 -12.49 6.73 -27.60
N GLN A 15 -12.74 8.02 -27.82
CA GLN A 15 -13.87 8.53 -28.60
C GLN A 15 -14.09 7.82 -29.95
N PRO A 16 -13.04 7.52 -30.76
CA PRO A 16 -13.23 6.82 -32.04
C PRO A 16 -13.77 5.39 -31.92
N ALA A 17 -13.65 4.77 -30.74
CA ALA A 17 -14.13 3.41 -30.45
C ALA A 17 -15.50 3.39 -29.74
N VAL A 18 -16.08 4.55 -29.44
CA VAL A 18 -17.35 4.66 -28.70
C VAL A 18 -18.50 4.92 -29.67
N THR A 19 -19.44 3.97 -29.73
CA THR A 19 -20.71 4.14 -30.42
C THR A 19 -21.77 4.62 -29.43
N PRO A 20 -22.33 5.83 -29.58
CA PRO A 20 -23.34 6.38 -28.68
C PRO A 20 -24.55 5.44 -28.51
N GLY A 21 -25.00 5.23 -27.27
CA GLY A 21 -26.14 4.37 -26.93
C GLY A 21 -25.90 2.86 -27.10
N HIS A 22 -24.72 2.44 -27.55
CA HIS A 22 -24.38 1.03 -27.75
C HIS A 22 -23.19 0.58 -26.89
N THR A 23 -22.09 1.33 -26.93
CA THR A 23 -20.88 0.98 -26.20
C THR A 23 -21.08 1.19 -24.70
N SER A 24 -20.70 0.19 -23.90
CA SER A 24 -20.55 0.32 -22.45
C SER A 24 -19.06 0.54 -22.13
N ILE A 25 -18.76 1.48 -21.25
CA ILE A 25 -17.40 1.84 -20.87
C ILE A 25 -17.12 1.29 -19.47
N VAL A 26 -15.98 0.62 -19.29
CA VAL A 26 -15.59 0.05 -17.99
C VAL A 26 -14.28 0.68 -17.53
N LEU A 27 -14.31 1.37 -16.40
CA LEU A 27 -13.16 2.05 -15.81
C LEU A 27 -12.56 1.21 -14.68
N ILE A 28 -11.30 0.81 -14.82
CA ILE A 28 -10.56 -0.02 -13.84
C ILE A 28 -9.32 0.74 -13.32
N GLN A 29 -9.13 1.99 -13.77
CA GLN A 29 -8.03 2.85 -13.36
C GLN A 29 -8.11 3.20 -11.87
N ASN A 30 -6.96 3.52 -11.27
CA ASN A 30 -6.89 4.04 -9.91
C ASN A 30 -7.49 5.46 -9.84
N GLY A 31 -7.80 5.86 -8.62
CA GLY A 31 -8.30 7.19 -8.31
C GLY A 31 -9.76 7.20 -7.88
N ILE A 32 -10.24 8.41 -7.60
CA ILE A 32 -11.59 8.72 -7.14
C ILE A 32 -12.20 9.75 -8.11
N TYR A 33 -13.51 9.65 -8.36
CA TYR A 33 -14.25 10.55 -9.27
C TYR A 33 -13.71 10.64 -10.71
N ILE A 34 -13.07 9.57 -11.19
CA ILE A 34 -12.58 9.49 -12.57
C ILE A 34 -13.72 9.31 -13.59
N GLU A 35 -14.94 9.05 -13.11
CA GLU A 35 -16.13 8.72 -13.90
C GLU A 35 -16.80 9.93 -14.54
N GLU A 36 -16.76 11.10 -13.88
CA GLU A 36 -17.58 12.26 -14.27
C GLU A 36 -17.28 12.75 -15.70
N ASP A 37 -16.00 12.77 -16.06
CA ASP A 37 -15.58 13.23 -17.38
C ASP A 37 -16.03 12.27 -18.49
N PHE A 38 -16.19 10.99 -18.18
CA PHE A 38 -16.74 10.02 -19.12
C PHE A 38 -18.25 10.18 -19.28
N ILE A 39 -18.99 10.50 -18.21
CA ILE A 39 -20.42 10.82 -18.34
C ILE A 39 -20.61 12.08 -19.19
N LYS A 40 -19.80 13.13 -18.96
CA LYS A 40 -19.87 14.37 -19.74
C LYS A 40 -19.57 14.12 -21.22
N ALA A 41 -18.54 13.33 -21.52
CA ALA A 41 -18.13 13.02 -22.89
C ALA A 41 -19.08 12.02 -23.60
N PHE A 42 -19.64 11.06 -22.87
CA PHE A 42 -20.44 9.95 -23.41
C PHE A 42 -21.78 9.80 -22.66
N PRO A 43 -22.66 10.80 -22.73
CA PRO A 43 -23.87 10.87 -21.90
C PRO A 43 -24.90 9.76 -22.19
N THR A 44 -24.77 9.05 -23.31
CA THR A 44 -25.67 7.94 -23.71
C THR A 44 -25.07 6.56 -23.46
N CYS A 45 -23.84 6.47 -22.95
CA CYS A 45 -23.16 5.21 -22.68
C CYS A 45 -23.35 4.78 -21.23
N VAL A 46 -23.51 3.48 -21.01
CA VAL A 46 -23.44 2.90 -19.67
C VAL A 46 -21.99 2.96 -19.20
N LEU A 47 -21.79 3.45 -17.98
CA LEU A 47 -20.49 3.53 -17.34
C LEU A 47 -20.43 2.54 -16.17
N LEU A 48 -19.54 1.57 -16.27
CA LEU A 48 -19.19 0.68 -15.18
C LEU A 48 -17.87 1.13 -14.59
N SER A 49 -17.74 1.02 -13.28
CA SER A 49 -16.56 1.45 -12.55
C SER A 49 -16.11 0.35 -11.60
N GLY A 50 -14.81 0.09 -11.61
CA GLY A 50 -14.18 -1.03 -10.94
C GLY A 50 -13.00 -0.58 -10.07
N ALA A 51 -12.99 -1.02 -8.82
CA ALA A 51 -11.86 -0.94 -7.90
C ALA A 51 -11.16 -2.30 -7.86
N SER A 52 -10.17 -2.50 -8.75
CA SER A 52 -9.38 -3.75 -8.82
C SER A 52 -8.21 -3.76 -7.84
N TYR A 53 -8.01 -4.90 -7.17
CA TYR A 53 -6.88 -5.22 -6.31
C TYR A 53 -6.07 -6.31 -7.00
N ILE A 54 -5.01 -5.88 -7.70
CA ILE A 54 -4.20 -6.75 -8.56
C ILE A 54 -2.71 -6.50 -8.36
N GLY A 55 -1.95 -7.60 -8.33
CA GLY A 55 -0.50 -7.58 -8.45
C GLY A 55 -0.09 -7.80 -9.89
N ALA A 56 0.08 -6.72 -10.66
CA ALA A 56 0.53 -6.78 -12.04
C ALA A 56 1.57 -5.71 -12.35
N GLN A 57 2.62 -6.08 -13.09
CA GLN A 57 3.62 -5.16 -13.58
C GLN A 57 3.96 -5.48 -15.03
N GLN A 58 4.07 -4.44 -15.85
CA GLN A 58 4.50 -4.56 -17.24
C GLN A 58 5.92 -4.03 -17.40
N ARG A 59 6.74 -4.73 -18.18
CA ARG A 59 8.07 -4.32 -18.60
C ARG A 59 8.35 -4.89 -19.99
N ASP A 60 8.75 -4.03 -20.93
CA ASP A 60 9.22 -4.42 -22.26
C ASP A 60 8.26 -5.37 -23.02
N GLY A 61 6.95 -5.14 -22.89
CA GLY A 61 5.91 -5.97 -23.51
C GLY A 61 5.53 -7.22 -22.72
N HIS A 62 6.24 -7.53 -21.64
CA HIS A 62 5.94 -8.65 -20.76
C HIS A 62 5.14 -8.20 -19.54
N VAL A 63 4.08 -8.95 -19.21
CA VAL A 63 3.27 -8.75 -18.01
C VAL A 63 3.61 -9.84 -17.00
N SER A 64 4.09 -9.42 -15.82
CA SER A 64 4.22 -10.28 -14.65
C SER A 64 2.99 -10.09 -13.78
N HIS A 65 2.29 -11.19 -13.49
CA HIS A 65 1.10 -11.23 -12.65
C HIS A 65 1.43 -12.09 -11.43
N ASN A 66 1.48 -11.48 -10.25
CA ASN A 66 2.00 -12.11 -9.03
C ASN A 66 0.96 -12.23 -7.91
N ASP A 67 -0.26 -11.73 -8.12
CA ASP A 67 -1.38 -11.91 -7.21
C ASP A 67 -2.68 -12.09 -7.99
N ARG A 68 -3.73 -12.60 -7.37
CA ARG A 68 -5.05 -12.77 -8.00
C ARG A 68 -5.76 -11.43 -8.07
N ASP A 69 -6.44 -11.14 -9.19
CA ASP A 69 -7.33 -9.99 -9.26
C ASP A 69 -8.64 -10.25 -8.52
N CYS A 70 -8.95 -9.36 -7.58
CA CYS A 70 -10.26 -9.20 -6.97
C CYS A 70 -10.75 -7.80 -7.27
N MET A 71 -11.95 -7.65 -7.83
CA MET A 71 -12.48 -6.34 -8.21
C MET A 71 -13.87 -6.10 -7.61
N ASP A 72 -14.02 -4.99 -6.92
CA ASP A 72 -15.35 -4.44 -6.63
C ASP A 72 -15.84 -3.67 -7.86
N LEU A 73 -16.99 -4.01 -8.41
CA LEU A 73 -17.51 -3.47 -9.66
C LEU A 73 -18.95 -2.98 -9.47
N GLY A 74 -19.22 -1.74 -9.85
CA GLY A 74 -20.57 -1.17 -9.82
C GLY A 74 -20.87 -0.37 -11.08
N ALA A 75 -22.16 -0.19 -11.36
CA ALA A 75 -22.57 0.77 -12.36
C ALA A 75 -22.50 2.18 -11.76
N PHE A 76 -21.80 3.10 -12.42
CA PHE A 76 -21.78 4.49 -12.00
C PHE A 76 -22.99 5.19 -12.64
N ARG A 77 -23.87 5.74 -11.80
CA ARG A 77 -25.18 6.23 -12.21
C ARG A 77 -25.06 7.33 -13.27
N ASN A 78 -25.61 7.09 -14.46
CA ASN A 78 -25.81 8.08 -15.49
C ASN A 78 -27.29 8.51 -15.54
N PRO A 79 -27.65 9.72 -15.07
CA PRO A 79 -29.03 10.18 -14.97
C PRO A 79 -29.84 10.09 -16.28
N SER A 80 -29.17 10.09 -17.44
CA SER A 80 -29.79 10.02 -18.76
C SER A 80 -30.24 8.60 -19.17
N LEU A 81 -29.85 7.57 -18.41
CA LEU A 81 -30.12 6.17 -18.71
C LEU A 81 -31.08 5.53 -17.70
N ASP A 82 -31.73 4.45 -18.11
CA ASP A 82 -32.49 3.58 -17.21
C ASP A 82 -31.52 2.76 -16.33
N ALA A 83 -31.75 2.78 -15.01
CA ALA A 83 -30.98 1.98 -14.06
C ALA A 83 -31.08 0.47 -14.34
N SER A 84 -32.18 0.01 -14.95
CA SER A 84 -32.33 -1.39 -15.34
C SER A 84 -31.33 -1.81 -16.42
N LEU A 85 -31.04 -0.92 -17.37
CA LEU A 85 -30.05 -1.11 -18.43
C LEU A 85 -28.63 -1.14 -17.84
N GLU A 86 -28.32 -0.21 -16.93
CA GLU A 86 -27.04 -0.15 -16.23
C GLU A 86 -26.77 -1.45 -15.46
N LYS A 87 -27.77 -1.93 -14.72
CA LYS A 87 -27.70 -3.20 -13.99
C LYS A 87 -27.52 -4.39 -14.92
N ALA A 88 -28.24 -4.44 -16.04
CA ALA A 88 -28.10 -5.51 -17.02
C ALA A 88 -26.69 -5.56 -17.61
N LYS A 89 -26.09 -4.40 -17.91
CA LYS A 89 -24.71 -4.30 -18.40
C LYS A 89 -23.66 -4.64 -17.34
N LEU A 90 -23.90 -4.27 -16.09
CA LEU A 90 -23.07 -4.71 -14.96
C LEU A 90 -23.06 -6.24 -14.85
N ASP A 91 -24.24 -6.86 -14.93
CA ASP A 91 -24.40 -8.32 -14.86
C ASP A 91 -23.74 -9.03 -16.05
N GLU A 92 -23.90 -8.50 -17.25
CA GLU A 92 -23.27 -8.98 -18.49
C GLU A 92 -21.74 -8.98 -18.36
N PHE A 93 -21.15 -7.83 -18.00
CA PHE A 93 -19.71 -7.70 -17.87
C PHE A 93 -19.15 -8.57 -16.74
N ALA A 94 -19.78 -8.55 -15.55
CA ALA A 94 -19.33 -9.34 -14.42
C ALA A 94 -19.31 -10.84 -14.77
N THR A 95 -20.36 -11.33 -15.43
CA THR A 95 -20.44 -12.74 -15.87
C THR A 95 -19.32 -13.08 -16.85
N ALA A 96 -19.14 -12.25 -17.89
CA ALA A 96 -18.09 -12.44 -18.88
C ALA A 96 -16.70 -12.45 -18.23
N TYR A 97 -16.44 -11.54 -17.30
CA TYR A 97 -15.16 -11.41 -16.61
C TYR A 97 -14.86 -12.65 -15.73
N THR A 98 -15.85 -13.12 -14.96
CA THR A 98 -15.67 -14.24 -14.02
C THR A 98 -15.73 -15.63 -14.64
N THR A 99 -16.06 -15.77 -15.93
CA THR A 99 -16.26 -17.08 -16.60
C THR A 99 -15.02 -18.00 -16.50
N SER A 100 -13.81 -17.43 -16.42
CA SER A 100 -12.57 -18.19 -16.27
C SER A 100 -12.43 -18.89 -14.91
N ASN A 101 -13.20 -18.48 -13.90
CA ASN A 101 -13.03 -18.84 -12.47
C ASN A 101 -11.67 -18.43 -11.86
N VAL A 102 -10.83 -17.68 -12.59
CA VAL A 102 -9.51 -17.23 -12.14
C VAL A 102 -9.60 -15.84 -11.48
N VAL A 103 -10.50 -14.98 -11.94
CA VAL A 103 -10.71 -13.62 -11.41
C VAL A 103 -11.98 -13.56 -10.56
N GLU A 104 -11.99 -12.69 -9.56
CA GLU A 104 -13.15 -12.47 -8.69
C GLU A 104 -13.74 -11.08 -8.93
N VAL A 105 -15.05 -11.02 -9.16
CA VAL A 105 -15.79 -9.75 -9.23
C VAL A 105 -16.87 -9.76 -8.16
N ARG A 106 -16.82 -8.78 -7.26
CA ARG A 106 -17.90 -8.47 -6.35
C ARG A 106 -18.70 -7.31 -6.92
N LYS A 107 -19.95 -7.57 -7.30
CA LYS A 107 -20.86 -6.51 -7.71
C LYS A 107 -21.28 -5.70 -6.50
N VAL A 108 -21.22 -4.38 -6.61
CA VAL A 108 -21.52 -3.44 -5.53
C VAL A 108 -22.49 -2.37 -6.02
N ASP A 109 -23.39 -1.93 -5.15
CA ASP A 109 -24.37 -0.89 -5.48
C ASP A 109 -23.75 0.51 -5.47
N ASP A 110 -22.74 0.73 -4.62
CA ASP A 110 -22.06 2.02 -4.47
C ASP A 110 -20.56 1.86 -4.71
N ILE A 111 -20.15 2.01 -5.96
CA ILE A 111 -18.73 1.86 -6.34
C ILE A 111 -17.85 2.95 -5.72
N VAL A 112 -18.38 4.16 -5.50
CA VAL A 112 -17.59 5.29 -4.96
C VAL A 112 -17.16 4.98 -3.53
N PHE A 113 -18.03 4.35 -2.72
CA PHE A 113 -17.65 3.83 -1.41
C PHE A 113 -16.44 2.89 -1.47
N TYR A 114 -16.43 1.94 -2.42
CA TYR A 114 -15.32 0.98 -2.55
C TYR A 114 -14.06 1.63 -3.14
N ARG A 115 -14.20 2.66 -3.98
CA ARG A 115 -13.05 3.49 -4.40
C ARG A 115 -12.44 4.24 -3.23
N TRP A 116 -13.24 4.84 -2.34
CA TRP A 116 -12.75 5.46 -1.10
C TRP A 116 -12.02 4.47 -0.21
N ARG A 117 -12.56 3.25 -0.04
CA ARG A 117 -11.87 2.17 0.70
C ARG A 117 -10.52 1.83 0.06
N LYS A 118 -10.46 1.68 -1.27
CA LYS A 118 -9.18 1.46 -1.98
C LYS A 118 -8.25 2.67 -1.87
N LEU A 119 -8.80 3.88 -1.83
CA LEU A 119 -8.03 5.11 -1.74
C LEU A 119 -7.25 5.22 -0.44
N LEU A 120 -7.70 4.58 0.65
CA LEU A 120 -6.89 4.47 1.88
C LEU A 120 -5.50 3.89 1.60
N TRP A 121 -5.39 2.89 0.73
CA TRP A 121 -4.10 2.38 0.28
C TRP A 121 -3.42 3.35 -0.69
N ASN A 122 -4.14 3.75 -1.74
CA ASN A 122 -3.55 4.50 -2.84
C ASN A 122 -3.11 5.91 -2.46
N ALA A 123 -3.75 6.58 -1.52
CA ALA A 123 -3.38 7.92 -1.05
C ALA A 123 -2.39 7.90 0.12
N THR A 124 -2.01 6.72 0.64
CA THR A 124 -1.05 6.60 1.75
C THR A 124 0.17 5.78 1.37
N PHE A 125 0.05 4.45 1.27
CA PHE A 125 1.16 3.57 0.95
C PHE A 125 1.81 3.92 -0.39
N ASN A 126 1.03 4.16 -1.45
CA ASN A 126 1.62 4.47 -2.75
C ASN A 126 2.53 5.72 -2.74
N PRO A 127 2.06 6.91 -2.33
CA PRO A 127 2.91 8.11 -2.32
C PRO A 127 4.03 8.02 -1.28
N LEU A 128 3.79 7.46 -0.09
CA LEU A 128 4.84 7.32 0.92
C LEU A 128 5.97 6.40 0.43
N CYS A 129 5.63 5.24 -0.12
CA CYS A 129 6.62 4.34 -0.73
C CYS A 129 7.37 5.03 -1.88
N ALA A 130 6.65 5.73 -2.77
CA ALA A 130 7.24 6.45 -3.90
C ALA A 130 8.22 7.55 -3.47
N ILE A 131 7.86 8.36 -2.46
CA ILE A 131 8.72 9.46 -1.96
C ILE A 131 9.95 8.92 -1.23
N THR A 132 9.75 7.92 -0.38
CA THR A 132 10.82 7.36 0.47
C THR A 132 11.70 6.34 -0.26
N GLN A 133 11.27 5.85 -1.43
CA GLN A 133 11.93 4.77 -2.17
C GLN A 133 12.02 3.46 -1.37
N LEU A 134 11.06 3.24 -0.48
CA LEU A 134 10.96 2.05 0.37
C LEU A 134 9.68 1.28 0.05
N ASP A 135 9.72 -0.05 0.22
CA ASP A 135 8.53 -0.89 0.09
C ASP A 135 7.60 -0.79 1.32
N SER A 136 6.39 -1.36 1.21
CA SER A 136 5.35 -1.31 2.25
C SER A 136 5.82 -1.84 3.61
N THR A 137 6.70 -2.85 3.63
CA THR A 137 7.26 -3.43 4.85
C THR A 137 8.33 -2.52 5.43
N ALA A 138 9.25 -2.04 4.60
CA ALA A 138 10.38 -1.22 5.01
C ALA A 138 9.90 0.08 5.66
N ILE A 139 8.95 0.81 5.05
CA ILE A 139 8.45 2.06 5.65
C ILE A 139 7.91 1.82 7.07
N ARG A 140 7.17 0.72 7.27
CA ARG A 140 6.58 0.35 8.56
C ARG A 140 7.65 -0.05 9.57
N GLN A 141 8.65 -0.82 9.15
CA GLN A 141 9.78 -1.21 10.00
C GLN A 141 10.61 -0.02 10.50
N PHE A 142 10.67 1.05 9.72
CA PHE A 142 11.32 2.31 10.13
C PHE A 142 10.40 3.23 10.96
N GLY A 143 9.23 2.74 11.40
CA GLY A 143 8.37 3.43 12.36
C GLY A 143 7.31 4.35 11.74
N SER A 144 7.05 4.26 10.44
CA SER A 144 6.07 5.11 9.76
C SER A 144 4.60 4.76 10.07
N ASP A 145 4.32 3.56 10.61
CA ASP A 145 2.96 3.05 10.85
C ASP A 145 2.11 4.05 11.66
N TYR A 146 2.60 4.42 12.85
CA TYR A 146 1.90 5.37 13.73
C TYR A 146 2.23 6.84 13.48
N SER A 147 3.38 7.13 12.84
CA SER A 147 3.84 8.51 12.66
C SER A 147 3.35 9.15 11.36
N LEU A 148 3.06 8.35 10.31
CA LEU A 148 2.68 8.84 8.98
C LEU A 148 1.48 8.07 8.39
N ILE A 149 1.52 6.74 8.37
CA ILE A 149 0.52 5.93 7.65
C ILE A 149 -0.86 6.09 8.27
N ARG A 150 -1.00 5.81 9.58
CA ARG A 150 -2.28 5.90 10.28
C ARG A 150 -2.85 7.33 10.30
N PRO A 151 -2.06 8.38 10.59
CA PRO A 151 -2.54 9.75 10.46
C PRO A 151 -3.04 10.08 9.05
N ALA A 152 -2.29 9.73 8.00
CA ALA A 152 -2.71 9.98 6.62
C ALA A 152 -3.98 9.20 6.25
N MET A 153 -4.11 7.94 6.68
CA MET A 153 -5.35 7.18 6.48
C MET A 153 -6.52 7.81 7.23
N ALA A 154 -6.31 8.35 8.43
CA ALA A 154 -7.34 9.05 9.19
C ALA A 154 -7.83 10.32 8.48
N GLU A 155 -6.94 11.05 7.80
CA GLU A 155 -7.32 12.19 6.95
C GLU A 155 -8.20 11.72 5.78
N VAL A 156 -7.82 10.65 5.08
CA VAL A 156 -8.63 10.07 3.99
C VAL A 156 -10.01 9.63 4.50
N VAL A 157 -10.09 8.99 5.67
CA VAL A 157 -11.38 8.63 6.31
C VAL A 157 -12.20 9.88 6.62
N ALA A 158 -11.58 10.95 7.12
CA ALA A 158 -12.27 12.19 7.42
C ALA A 158 -12.82 12.88 6.16
N ILE A 159 -12.06 12.86 5.07
CA ILE A 159 -12.49 13.38 3.76
C ILE A 159 -13.66 12.55 3.23
N ALA A 160 -13.52 11.23 3.16
CA ALA A 160 -14.59 10.33 2.72
C ALA A 160 -15.88 10.56 3.52
N LYS A 161 -15.76 10.73 4.85
CA LYS A 161 -16.91 11.02 5.72
C LYS A 161 -17.54 12.39 5.44
N ALA A 162 -16.74 13.42 5.20
CA ALA A 162 -17.23 14.75 4.83
C ALA A 162 -17.97 14.74 3.48
N ASP A 163 -17.55 13.83 2.60
CA ASP A 163 -18.12 13.55 1.30
C ASP A 163 -19.33 12.57 1.35
N GLY A 164 -19.72 12.12 2.55
CA GLY A 164 -20.92 11.31 2.77
C GLY A 164 -20.69 9.80 2.88
N TYR A 165 -19.44 9.34 2.82
CA TYR A 165 -19.06 7.93 2.88
C TYR A 165 -18.46 7.55 4.25
N ASP A 166 -19.26 6.90 5.09
CA ASP A 166 -18.76 6.31 6.34
C ASP A 166 -18.11 4.94 6.08
N LEU A 167 -16.78 4.92 5.97
CA LEU A 167 -15.99 3.72 5.67
C LEU A 167 -15.98 2.68 6.81
N GLY A 168 -16.58 2.99 7.95
CA GLY A 168 -16.71 2.08 9.09
C GLY A 168 -15.57 2.19 10.09
N LYS A 169 -15.86 1.79 11.34
CA LYS A 169 -14.86 1.71 12.41
C LYS A 169 -13.91 0.56 12.12
N GLY A 170 -12.61 0.78 12.29
CA GLY A 170 -11.58 -0.24 12.08
C GLY A 170 -11.04 -0.32 10.65
N VAL A 171 -11.58 0.44 9.69
CA VAL A 171 -11.13 0.38 8.29
C VAL A 171 -9.62 0.63 8.10
N ILE A 172 -9.02 1.45 8.96
CA ILE A 172 -7.57 1.70 8.95
C ILE A 172 -6.79 0.46 9.38
N ASP A 173 -7.24 -0.21 10.45
CA ASP A 173 -6.62 -1.44 10.94
C ASP A 173 -6.77 -2.55 9.89
N ASP A 174 -7.98 -2.74 9.37
CA ASP A 174 -8.26 -3.70 8.31
C ASP A 174 -7.36 -3.47 7.09
N MET A 175 -7.21 -2.21 6.65
CA MET A 175 -6.36 -1.86 5.51
C MET A 175 -4.89 -2.18 5.77
N ILE A 176 -4.38 -1.87 6.96
CA ILE A 176 -3.00 -2.17 7.34
C ILE A 176 -2.76 -3.68 7.44
N GLU A 177 -3.75 -4.44 7.89
CA GLU A 177 -3.69 -5.90 7.97
C GLU A 177 -3.69 -6.58 6.58
N THR A 178 -4.20 -5.92 5.53
CA THR A 178 -4.10 -6.44 4.16
C THR A 178 -2.66 -6.46 3.62
N ALA A 179 -1.76 -5.67 4.19
CA ALA A 179 -0.32 -5.69 3.90
C ALA A 179 0.48 -6.09 5.15
N PRO A 180 0.45 -7.39 5.53
CA PRO A 180 1.19 -7.88 6.68
C PRO A 180 2.68 -7.60 6.49
N ILE A 181 3.41 -7.36 7.58
CA ILE A 181 4.81 -6.93 7.54
C ILE A 181 5.73 -7.99 6.87
N GLU A 182 5.28 -9.25 6.84
CA GLU A 182 5.95 -10.36 6.17
C GLU A 182 5.85 -10.29 4.64
N LEU A 183 4.90 -9.51 4.10
CA LEU A 183 4.65 -9.35 2.67
C LEU A 183 5.16 -7.98 2.21
N SER A 184 6.44 -7.94 1.82
CA SER A 184 7.01 -6.77 1.14
C SER A 184 6.33 -6.58 -0.21
N PHE A 185 5.78 -5.40 -0.42
CA PHE A 185 5.11 -5.03 -1.65
C PHE A 185 5.60 -3.66 -2.12
N ARG A 186 6.00 -3.58 -3.38
CA ARG A 186 6.32 -2.32 -4.07
C ARG A 186 5.06 -1.82 -4.76
N PRO A 187 4.43 -0.73 -4.27
CA PRO A 187 3.19 -0.27 -4.86
C PRO A 187 3.38 0.35 -6.24
N SER A 188 2.31 0.43 -7.02
CA SER A 188 2.35 0.83 -8.44
C SER A 188 3.02 2.18 -8.68
N MET A 189 2.79 3.16 -7.80
CA MET A 189 3.39 4.50 -7.91
C MET A 189 4.91 4.48 -7.68
N LEU A 190 5.40 3.66 -6.74
CA LEU A 190 6.85 3.47 -6.56
C LEU A 190 7.47 2.84 -7.81
N VAL A 191 6.81 1.83 -8.38
CA VAL A 191 7.26 1.20 -9.63
C VAL A 191 7.30 2.18 -10.81
N ASP A 192 6.38 3.15 -10.88
CA ASP A 192 6.46 4.21 -11.89
C ASP A 192 7.65 5.14 -11.66
N VAL A 193 7.86 5.57 -10.42
CA VAL A 193 8.99 6.43 -10.07
C VAL A 193 10.32 5.74 -10.40
N ASP A 194 10.45 4.44 -10.10
CA ASP A 194 11.64 3.64 -10.47
C ASP A 194 11.89 3.64 -11.99
N LYS A 195 10.82 3.65 -12.79
CA LYS A 195 10.87 3.66 -14.26
C LYS A 195 11.01 5.05 -14.86
N GLY A 196 10.90 6.11 -14.06
CA GLY A 196 10.80 7.48 -14.55
C GLY A 196 9.48 7.77 -15.28
N ASN A 197 8.42 6.98 -15.00
CA ASN A 197 7.10 7.18 -15.57
C ASN A 197 6.32 8.25 -14.80
N PRO A 198 5.37 8.95 -15.45
CA PRO A 198 4.38 9.77 -14.78
C PRO A 198 3.51 8.96 -13.81
N VAL A 199 3.05 9.60 -12.73
CA VAL A 199 2.27 8.99 -11.64
C VAL A 199 0.85 9.53 -11.62
N GLU A 200 -0.09 8.74 -11.09
CA GLU A 200 -1.53 9.10 -10.96
C GLU A 200 -1.77 10.06 -9.76
N ALA A 201 -0.94 11.09 -9.59
CA ALA A 201 -0.99 11.97 -8.42
C ALA A 201 -2.31 12.74 -8.36
N GLU A 202 -2.74 13.35 -9.46
CA GLU A 202 -4.00 14.12 -9.52
C GLU A 202 -5.19 13.21 -9.24
N ALA A 203 -5.31 12.07 -9.94
CA ALA A 203 -6.45 11.17 -9.76
C ALA A 203 -6.55 10.52 -8.36
N ILE A 204 -5.44 10.44 -7.62
CA ILE A 204 -5.37 9.79 -6.30
C ILE A 204 -5.39 10.80 -5.14
N LEU A 205 -4.65 11.91 -5.25
CA LEU A 205 -4.43 12.86 -4.16
C LEU A 205 -5.21 14.15 -4.33
N VAL A 206 -5.43 14.58 -5.58
CA VAL A 206 -6.17 15.81 -5.87
C VAL A 206 -7.59 15.41 -6.23
N THR A 207 -8.45 15.36 -5.22
CA THR A 207 -9.89 15.29 -5.48
C THR A 207 -10.25 16.54 -6.28
N GLN A 208 -10.52 16.42 -7.58
CA GLN A 208 -11.08 17.54 -8.33
C GLN A 208 -12.44 17.87 -7.71
N PRO A 209 -12.62 19.02 -7.06
CA PRO A 209 -13.96 19.50 -6.81
C PRO A 209 -14.55 19.95 -8.16
N PRO A 210 -15.88 19.95 -8.34
CA PRO A 210 -16.49 20.45 -9.55
C PRO A 210 -16.06 21.91 -9.78
N SER A 211 -15.26 22.13 -10.82
CA SER A 211 -14.85 23.44 -11.34
C SER A 211 -14.20 24.40 -10.32
N ILE A 212 -12.98 24.09 -9.89
CA ILE A 212 -12.05 25.15 -9.45
C ILE A 212 -10.88 25.16 -10.44
N ASN A 213 -10.75 26.24 -11.19
CA ASN A 213 -9.57 26.51 -12.02
C ASN A 213 -8.33 26.51 -11.11
N MET A 214 -7.60 25.39 -11.06
CA MET A 214 -6.36 25.24 -10.28
C MET A 214 -5.16 26.04 -10.82
N SER A 215 -5.36 27.01 -11.72
CA SER A 215 -4.26 27.80 -12.28
C SER A 215 -3.88 29.04 -11.47
N GLU A 216 -4.66 29.45 -10.45
CA GLU A 216 -4.40 30.73 -9.75
C GLU A 216 -3.98 30.60 -8.28
N ASP A 217 -4.33 29.52 -7.57
CA ASP A 217 -4.06 29.41 -6.12
C ASP A 217 -2.72 28.73 -5.76
N TRP A 218 -2.09 28.03 -6.71
CA TRP A 218 -0.78 27.40 -6.49
C TRP A 218 0.40 28.38 -6.58
N ASP A 219 0.20 29.60 -7.09
CA ASP A 219 1.28 30.60 -7.18
C ASP A 219 1.57 31.32 -5.85
N SER A 220 0.82 30.99 -4.79
CA SER A 220 1.08 31.46 -3.43
C SER A 220 2.13 30.61 -2.67
N VAL A 221 3.03 29.92 -3.37
CA VAL A 221 4.15 29.22 -2.71
C VAL A 221 5.07 30.23 -2.03
N THR A 222 5.34 30.01 -0.75
CA THR A 222 6.44 30.67 -0.04
C THR A 222 7.75 30.35 -0.77
N ARG A 223 8.25 31.31 -1.57
CA ARG A 223 9.53 31.19 -2.27
C ARG A 223 10.68 31.28 -1.28
N ILE A 224 11.18 30.13 -0.83
CA ILE A 224 12.35 30.03 0.04
C ILE A 224 13.61 30.14 -0.84
N GLY A 225 14.31 31.27 -0.75
CA GLY A 225 15.58 31.51 -1.41
C GLY A 225 16.28 32.72 -0.81
N SER A 226 17.62 32.70 -0.78
CA SER A 226 18.45 33.68 -0.04
C SER A 226 18.40 35.13 -0.55
N ARG A 227 17.60 35.44 -1.58
CA ARG A 227 17.55 36.77 -2.23
C ARG A 227 16.16 37.30 -2.58
N VAL A 228 15.06 36.74 -2.07
CA VAL A 228 13.73 37.32 -2.31
C VAL A 228 13.43 38.39 -1.24
N ARG A 229 13.40 39.67 -1.62
CA ARG A 229 12.82 40.77 -0.84
C ARG A 229 11.45 41.10 -1.43
N GLY A 230 10.39 40.55 -0.86
CA GLY A 230 9.00 40.97 -1.08
C GLY A 230 8.48 41.61 0.20
N GLY A 231 7.96 42.83 0.10
CA GLY A 231 7.50 43.63 1.23
C GLY A 231 6.16 43.15 1.80
N GLY A 232 6.04 43.18 3.13
CA GLY A 232 4.79 42.97 3.86
C GLY A 232 5.02 42.26 5.19
N GLY A 233 4.89 42.99 6.31
CA GLY A 233 4.73 42.47 7.67
C GLY A 233 5.86 41.60 8.23
N ALA A 234 6.72 42.18 9.08
CA ALA A 234 7.79 41.46 9.78
C ALA A 234 7.24 40.35 10.69
N GLN A 235 7.23 39.11 10.18
CA GLN A 235 7.14 37.91 11.01
C GLN A 235 8.49 37.70 11.72
N PRO A 236 8.53 37.38 13.04
CA PRO A 236 9.77 37.20 13.77
C PRO A 236 10.55 36.02 13.18
N ARG A 237 11.75 36.29 12.65
CA ARG A 237 12.64 35.24 12.17
C ARG A 237 13.19 34.44 13.36
N GLU A 238 13.07 33.12 13.25
CA GLU A 238 13.69 32.18 14.17
C GLU A 238 15.22 32.28 14.03
N THR A 239 15.91 32.70 15.10
CA THR A 239 17.36 32.83 15.12
C THR A 239 17.97 31.79 16.04
N VAL A 240 18.84 30.94 15.51
CA VAL A 240 19.63 29.98 16.30
C VAL A 240 20.68 30.74 17.10
N VAL A 241 20.45 30.87 18.40
CA VAL A 241 21.35 31.59 19.30
C VAL A 241 22.47 30.66 19.78
N ARG A 242 23.72 31.03 19.50
CA ARG A 242 24.91 30.34 20.03
C ARG A 242 25.61 31.24 21.04
N GLY A 243 25.34 31.04 22.33
CA GLY A 243 26.06 31.72 23.40
C GLY A 243 25.18 32.12 24.58
N ARG A 244 25.78 32.10 25.79
CA ARG A 244 25.09 32.29 27.07
C ARG A 244 24.57 33.73 27.26
N SER A 245 25.26 34.71 26.70
CA SER A 245 24.86 36.13 26.72
C SER A 245 23.59 36.40 25.91
N ALA A 246 23.47 35.79 24.74
CA ALA A 246 22.33 35.97 23.85
C ALA A 246 21.10 35.15 24.31
N LEU A 247 21.31 34.02 24.99
CA LEU A 247 20.24 33.25 25.64
C LEU A 247 19.60 34.05 26.79
N ASN A 248 20.42 34.73 27.61
CA ASN A 248 19.95 35.64 28.67
C ASN A 248 19.24 36.90 28.13
N ALA A 249 19.54 37.33 26.89
CA ALA A 249 18.83 38.43 26.25
C ALA A 249 17.44 37.99 25.77
N ALA A 250 17.34 36.83 25.10
CA ALA A 250 16.08 36.25 24.64
C ALA A 250 15.12 35.92 25.80
N GLN A 251 15.66 35.46 26.94
CA GLN A 251 14.88 35.17 28.14
C GLN A 251 14.30 36.44 28.79
N ARG A 252 15.00 37.58 28.67
CA ARG A 252 14.52 38.88 29.19
C ARG A 252 13.49 39.55 28.28
N SER A 253 13.50 39.26 26.98
CA SER A 253 12.53 39.78 26.02
C SER A 253 11.27 38.94 25.89
N GLY A 254 11.12 37.85 26.67
CA GLY A 254 9.94 36.98 26.64
C GLY A 254 9.81 36.14 25.37
N ALA A 255 10.90 35.93 24.62
CA ALA A 255 10.87 35.10 23.41
C ALA A 255 10.75 33.61 23.79
N ILE A 256 10.00 32.83 23.00
CA ILE A 256 9.84 31.38 23.19
C ILE A 256 11.19 30.71 22.92
N ILE A 257 11.75 30.02 23.91
CA ILE A 257 13.03 29.30 23.81
C ILE A 257 12.74 27.81 23.71
N ALA A 258 13.00 27.21 22.56
CA ALA A 258 12.99 25.75 22.36
C ALA A 258 14.43 25.22 22.31
N THR A 259 14.75 24.22 23.14
CA THR A 259 16.05 23.53 23.12
C THR A 259 15.92 22.19 22.41
N GLU A 260 16.41 22.10 21.16
CA GLU A 260 16.57 20.83 20.45
C GLU A 260 17.98 20.27 20.61
N LYS A 261 18.08 18.99 20.98
CA LYS A 261 19.36 18.26 21.06
C LYS A 261 19.62 17.58 19.72
N LYS A 262 20.35 18.25 18.81
CA LYS A 262 20.75 17.65 17.52
C LYS A 262 21.85 16.61 17.73
N TYR A 263 21.54 15.33 17.48
CA TYR A 263 22.53 14.31 17.21
C TYR A 263 23.02 14.48 15.77
N ALA A 264 24.14 15.18 15.59
CA ALA A 264 24.80 15.31 14.30
C ALA A 264 25.76 14.13 14.10
N THR A 265 25.34 13.13 13.33
CA THR A 265 26.25 12.14 12.76
C THR A 265 26.95 12.76 11.55
N GLY A 266 28.20 13.21 11.80
CA GLY A 266 29.35 13.04 10.91
C GLY A 266 29.40 13.78 9.58
N ASN A 267 30.33 14.72 9.46
CA ASN A 267 31.11 14.78 8.22
C ASN A 267 32.57 15.17 8.48
N ALA A 268 33.44 14.65 7.61
CA ALA A 268 34.89 14.84 7.50
C ALA A 268 35.77 14.04 8.50
N THR A 269 36.20 12.84 8.07
CA THR A 269 37.61 12.50 7.77
C THR A 269 37.79 10.98 7.64
N THR A 270 37.69 10.42 6.42
CA THR A 270 38.49 9.27 5.93
C THR A 270 38.03 8.87 4.52
N ARG A 271 38.95 8.99 3.55
CA ARG A 271 39.06 8.38 2.19
C ARG A 271 37.79 8.03 1.37
N PRO A 272 37.74 8.41 0.07
CA PRO A 272 36.63 8.11 -0.82
C PRO A 272 36.66 6.65 -1.29
N ARG A 273 35.49 6.10 -1.67
CA ARG A 273 35.21 4.72 -2.12
C ARG A 273 34.88 3.83 -0.91
N VAL A 274 33.65 3.36 -0.70
CA VAL A 274 33.03 2.20 -1.41
C VAL A 274 31.48 2.30 -1.49
N GLU A 275 30.83 3.39 -1.10
CA GLU A 275 29.35 3.38 -0.97
C GLU A 275 28.61 3.40 -2.33
N GLY A 276 29.07 4.23 -3.27
CA GLY A 276 28.53 4.23 -4.64
C GLY A 276 28.82 2.95 -5.44
N GLN A 277 29.85 2.19 -5.05
CA GLN A 277 30.22 0.91 -5.67
C GLN A 277 29.44 -0.27 -5.07
N LEU A 278 28.85 -0.08 -3.88
CA LEU A 278 27.90 -0.99 -3.25
C LEU A 278 26.49 -0.78 -3.83
N LEU A 279 26.04 0.47 -4.03
CA LEU A 279 24.77 0.74 -4.71
C LEU A 279 24.72 0.15 -6.13
N THR A 280 25.80 0.31 -6.91
CA THR A 280 25.88 -0.29 -8.26
C THR A 280 26.09 -1.81 -8.27
N LYS A 281 26.46 -2.42 -7.13
CA LYS A 281 26.47 -3.89 -6.97
C LYS A 281 25.11 -4.42 -6.53
N VAL A 282 24.34 -3.64 -5.77
CA VAL A 282 22.96 -3.96 -5.37
C VAL A 282 22.03 -3.87 -6.58
N ASP A 283 22.22 -2.89 -7.48
CA ASP A 283 21.50 -2.78 -8.76
C ASP A 283 21.87 -3.86 -9.80
N ARG A 284 22.93 -4.64 -9.55
CA ARG A 284 23.43 -5.69 -10.47
C ARG A 284 23.29 -7.11 -9.94
N SER A 285 22.68 -7.30 -8.78
CA SER A 285 22.45 -8.63 -8.21
C SER A 285 21.00 -9.09 -8.45
N ASP A 286 20.76 -9.76 -9.58
CA ASP A 286 19.61 -10.65 -9.80
C ASP A 286 19.82 -12.00 -9.05
N ASP A 287 20.28 -11.95 -7.81
CA ASP A 287 20.39 -13.15 -7.00
C ASP A 287 19.04 -13.40 -6.32
N ILE A 288 18.39 -14.51 -6.70
CA ILE A 288 17.21 -15.05 -6.03
C ILE A 288 17.52 -15.08 -4.53
N VAL A 289 16.91 -14.16 -3.76
CA VAL A 289 17.06 -14.12 -2.31
C VAL A 289 16.61 -15.49 -1.80
N PRO A 290 17.51 -16.34 -1.26
CA PRO A 290 17.10 -17.63 -0.75
C PRO A 290 16.14 -17.36 0.41
N LEU A 291 14.93 -17.92 0.31
CA LEU A 291 13.94 -17.87 1.40
C LEU A 291 14.66 -18.21 2.70
N LYS A 292 14.61 -17.32 3.71
CA LYS A 292 15.16 -17.62 5.04
C LYS A 292 14.48 -18.91 5.52
N GLY A 293 15.25 -19.99 5.49
CA GLY A 293 14.78 -21.33 5.83
C GLY A 293 14.29 -21.40 7.26
N ILE A 294 13.51 -22.43 7.55
CA ILE A 294 13.15 -22.75 8.93
C ILE A 294 14.45 -23.08 9.68
N PRO A 295 14.70 -22.50 10.87
CA PRO A 295 15.88 -22.86 11.64
C PRO A 295 15.89 -24.37 11.92
N ARG A 296 17.03 -25.03 11.67
CA ARG A 296 17.20 -26.49 11.85
C ARG A 296 16.78 -26.98 13.23
N GLU A 297 16.91 -26.12 14.23
CA GLU A 297 16.47 -26.33 15.61
C GLU A 297 14.96 -26.61 15.73
N VAL A 298 14.14 -25.94 14.92
CA VAL A 298 12.67 -26.12 14.90
C VAL A 298 12.31 -27.50 14.36
N GLY A 299 12.91 -27.91 13.24
CA GLY A 299 12.68 -29.24 12.65
C GLY A 299 13.10 -30.38 13.58
N MET A 300 14.27 -30.27 14.21
CA MET A 300 14.76 -31.27 15.18
C MET A 300 13.88 -31.33 16.44
N THR A 301 13.36 -30.19 16.91
CA THR A 301 12.49 -30.14 18.08
C THR A 301 11.14 -30.80 17.82
N ILE A 302 10.56 -30.59 16.62
CA ILE A 302 9.32 -31.26 16.20
C ILE A 302 9.52 -32.77 16.15
N GLN A 303 10.61 -33.24 15.52
CA GLN A 303 10.90 -34.67 15.41
C GLN A 303 11.11 -35.34 16.77
N ARG A 304 11.88 -34.69 17.67
CA ARG A 304 12.14 -35.20 19.02
C ARG A 304 10.84 -35.32 19.83
N ARG A 305 10.05 -34.26 19.91
CA ARG A 305 8.79 -34.24 20.69
C ARG A 305 7.74 -35.18 20.09
N ARG A 306 7.69 -35.32 18.77
CA ARG A 306 6.82 -36.29 18.11
C ARG A 306 7.16 -37.73 18.51
N ASN A 307 8.45 -38.07 18.56
CA ASN A 307 8.91 -39.40 18.97
C ASN A 307 8.67 -39.67 20.47
N GLU A 308 8.85 -38.66 21.34
CA GLU A 308 8.56 -38.76 22.78
C GLU A 308 7.06 -38.99 23.07
N GLU A 309 6.18 -38.36 22.29
CA GLU A 309 4.72 -38.54 22.37
C GLU A 309 4.22 -39.78 21.60
N GLY A 310 5.11 -40.55 20.97
CA GLY A 310 4.77 -41.77 20.23
C GLY A 310 3.91 -41.57 18.97
N LEU A 311 3.86 -40.36 18.42
CA LEU A 311 2.99 -40.02 17.28
C LEU A 311 3.68 -40.29 15.94
N THR A 312 2.94 -40.83 14.98
CA THR A 312 3.39 -40.86 13.58
C THR A 312 3.23 -39.47 12.92
N GLN A 313 3.98 -39.20 11.85
CA GLN A 313 3.86 -37.94 11.10
C GLN A 313 2.43 -37.72 10.57
N LYS A 314 1.73 -38.81 10.20
CA LYS A 314 0.35 -38.79 9.73
C LYS A 314 -0.63 -38.41 10.86
N GLU A 315 -0.46 -38.97 12.05
CA GLU A 315 -1.30 -38.64 13.20
C GLU A 315 -1.08 -37.20 13.69
N LEU A 316 0.16 -36.72 13.67
CA LEU A 316 0.45 -35.32 13.98
C LEU A 316 -0.19 -34.38 12.94
N ALA A 317 -0.15 -34.74 11.67
CA ALA A 317 -0.79 -33.97 10.60
C ALA A 317 -2.31 -33.85 10.80
N VAL A 318 -2.98 -34.96 11.12
CA VAL A 318 -4.42 -34.99 11.42
C VAL A 318 -4.74 -34.10 12.62
N LYS A 319 -3.98 -34.21 13.73
CA LYS A 319 -4.18 -33.38 14.93
C LYS A 319 -3.94 -31.90 14.68
N CYS A 320 -3.08 -31.54 13.73
CA CYS A 320 -2.77 -30.15 13.39
C CYS A 320 -3.61 -29.61 12.23
N ASN A 321 -4.57 -30.38 11.69
CA ASN A 321 -5.34 -30.06 10.48
C ASN A 321 -4.42 -29.65 9.31
N THR A 322 -3.46 -30.54 8.98
CA THR A 322 -2.50 -30.39 7.88
C THR A 322 -2.23 -31.76 7.24
N THR A 323 -1.30 -31.83 6.28
CA THR A 323 -0.94 -33.05 5.53
C THR A 323 0.42 -33.61 5.98
N GLN A 324 0.60 -34.92 5.84
CA GLN A 324 1.85 -35.61 6.18
C GLN A 324 3.08 -35.03 5.45
N PRO A 325 3.01 -34.67 4.14
CA PRO A 325 4.14 -34.05 3.44
C PRO A 325 4.58 -32.71 4.06
N VAL A 326 3.64 -31.91 4.58
CA VAL A 326 3.94 -30.63 5.24
C VAL A 326 4.71 -30.88 6.54
N ILE A 327 4.28 -31.84 7.36
CA ILE A 327 5.00 -32.22 8.59
C ILE A 327 6.41 -32.76 8.28
N ALA A 328 6.54 -33.61 7.27
CA ALA A 328 7.84 -34.14 6.85
C ALA A 328 8.78 -33.02 6.34
N ALA A 329 8.25 -32.06 5.58
CA ALA A 329 9.00 -30.90 5.09
C ALA A 329 9.45 -29.98 6.24
N LEU A 330 8.63 -29.81 7.28
CA LEU A 330 8.99 -29.05 8.49
C LEU A 330 10.07 -29.74 9.32
N GLU A 331 9.99 -31.07 9.49
CA GLU A 331 11.04 -31.85 10.17
C GLU A 331 12.38 -31.78 9.42
N GLN A 332 12.33 -31.75 8.09
CA GLN A 332 13.50 -31.57 7.22
C GLN A 332 13.98 -30.12 7.10
N SER A 333 13.32 -29.17 7.77
CA SER A 333 13.64 -27.74 7.72
C SER A 333 13.61 -27.15 6.30
N ASN A 334 12.72 -27.66 5.46
CA ASN A 334 12.58 -27.21 4.07
C ASN A 334 12.16 -25.73 4.00
N PRO A 335 12.88 -24.85 3.29
CA PRO A 335 12.56 -23.42 3.17
C PRO A 335 11.18 -23.12 2.57
N THR A 336 10.62 -24.04 1.77
CA THR A 336 9.31 -23.89 1.11
C THR A 336 8.15 -24.48 1.91
N ALA A 337 8.42 -25.07 3.08
CA ALA A 337 7.38 -25.64 3.92
C ALA A 337 6.45 -24.54 4.48
N ASP A 338 5.15 -24.83 4.51
CA ASP A 338 4.14 -23.92 5.05
C ASP A 338 4.39 -23.66 6.55
N LYS A 339 4.76 -22.41 6.89
CA LYS A 339 5.08 -21.99 8.27
C LYS A 339 3.82 -21.69 9.09
N SER A 340 2.64 -21.58 8.46
CA SER A 340 1.37 -21.25 9.13
C SER A 340 0.91 -22.33 10.12
N VAL A 341 1.40 -23.56 9.99
CA VAL A 341 1.03 -24.69 10.85
C VAL A 341 1.87 -24.77 12.14
N ILE A 342 2.98 -24.03 12.25
CA ILE A 342 3.90 -24.07 13.40
C ILE A 342 3.19 -23.74 14.74
N PRO A 343 2.30 -22.73 14.85
CA PRO A 343 1.56 -22.45 16.08
C PRO A 343 0.61 -23.58 16.50
N ARG A 344 0.08 -24.35 15.54
CA ARG A 344 -0.79 -25.51 15.83
C ARG A 344 0.04 -26.69 16.33
N ILE A 345 1.16 -26.97 15.67
CA ILE A 345 2.11 -28.03 16.09
C ILE A 345 2.67 -27.73 17.48
N SER A 346 3.00 -26.46 17.76
CA SER A 346 3.50 -26.01 19.07
C SER A 346 2.52 -26.30 20.21
N ARG A 347 1.21 -26.14 19.97
CA ARG A 347 0.15 -26.46 20.94
C ARG A 347 -0.04 -27.97 21.11
N VAL A 348 -0.03 -28.73 20.02
CA VAL A 348 -0.24 -30.19 20.05
C VAL A 348 0.93 -30.93 20.72
N LEU A 349 2.17 -30.50 20.48
CA LEU A 349 3.38 -31.11 21.06
C LEU A 349 3.81 -30.45 22.38
N ASN A 350 3.03 -29.48 22.88
CA ASN A 350 3.30 -28.69 24.07
C ASN A 350 4.74 -28.12 24.12
N VAL A 351 5.23 -27.59 23.01
CA VAL A 351 6.63 -27.13 22.87
C VAL A 351 6.70 -25.81 22.12
N LYS A 352 7.54 -24.88 22.57
CA LYS A 352 7.81 -23.62 21.86
C LYS A 352 8.61 -23.88 20.60
N LEU A 353 8.08 -23.46 19.46
CA LEU A 353 8.70 -23.61 18.13
C LEU A 353 9.06 -22.27 17.48
N SER A 354 8.86 -21.15 18.17
CA SER A 354 9.17 -19.80 17.71
C SER A 354 9.70 -18.91 18.87
N GLY A 355 10.49 -17.88 18.52
CA GLY A 355 11.06 -16.92 19.47
C GLY A 355 12.41 -17.32 20.07
N ARG A 356 12.78 -16.73 21.22
CA ARG A 356 14.11 -16.89 21.86
C ARG A 356 14.27 -18.18 22.68
N ASP A 357 13.24 -19.01 22.79
CA ASP A 357 13.17 -20.18 23.68
C ASP A 357 12.65 -21.44 22.95
N ILE A 358 13.22 -21.78 21.78
CA ILE A 358 12.82 -22.96 21.01
C ILE A 358 13.13 -24.22 21.83
N GLY A 359 12.16 -25.13 21.95
CA GLY A 359 12.31 -26.40 22.66
C GLY A 359 11.86 -26.44 24.12
N LYS A 360 11.46 -25.31 24.73
CA LYS A 360 10.85 -25.29 26.08
C LYS A 360 9.37 -25.68 26.04
N GLU A 361 8.85 -26.24 27.13
CA GLU A 361 7.42 -26.56 27.26
C GLU A 361 6.55 -25.30 27.12
N LEU A 362 5.47 -25.39 26.34
CA LEU A 362 4.56 -24.26 26.11
C LEU A 362 3.66 -24.02 27.33
N PHE A 363 3.21 -25.10 27.97
CA PHE A 363 2.47 -25.12 29.23
C PHE A 363 3.18 -26.03 30.23
N PRO A 364 3.92 -25.50 31.20
CA PRO A 364 4.49 -26.31 32.27
C PRO A 364 3.36 -26.87 33.14
N LYS A 365 3.40 -28.18 33.44
CA LYS A 365 2.46 -28.79 34.41
C LYS A 365 2.63 -28.08 35.76
N LYS A 366 1.60 -27.40 36.26
CA LYS A 366 1.57 -26.91 37.65
C LYS A 366 1.82 -28.11 38.57
N LYS A 367 2.86 -28.02 39.40
CA LYS A 367 3.07 -28.93 40.53
C LYS A 367 1.95 -28.78 41.55
#